data_AF-A0A098TMA6-F1
#
_entry.id   AF-A0A098TMA6-F1
#
_cell.length_a   1.000
_cell.length_b   1.000
_cell.length_c   1.000
_cell.angle_alpha   90.00
_cell.angle_beta   90.00
_cell.angle_gamma   90.00
#
_symmetry.space_group_name_H-M   'P 1'
#
loop_
_entity.id
_entity.type
_entity.pdbx_description
1 polymer ?
#
loop_
_entity_poly.entity_id
_entity_poly.type
_entity_poly.pdbx_seq_one_letter_code
_entity_poly.pdbx_strand_id
1 'polypeptide(L)'
;MLEAYRQQVAERAALGIPPLPLSAQQTTELCELLKTPPVGEADFLLSLVRDRVPPGVDQAAYVKAGFLTAIAHSTLTSPLITPLEAIELLGTMMGGYNVRSLIDLLQAADAEIAAAATTALSKTLLVYDAFHDVQELAAQGHPSAAQVMHSWAEAEWFTSRPPLPAAITVTVFKVPGETNTDDLSPAPHATTRPDIPLHALVMLETRQPGSLETIAMLKQKGHPVAYVGDVVGTGSSRKSAINSVLWHIGQDIPCVPNKRSGGYILGGKIAPIVF
;
A
#
# COMPACT_ATOMS: atom_id res chain seq x y z
N MET A 1 -5.06 20.65 10.31
CA MET A 1 -5.24 19.39 9.54
C MET A 1 -6.36 19.41 8.49
N LEU A 2 -7.64 19.25 8.88
CA LEU A 2 -8.71 18.83 7.94
C LEU A 2 -8.99 19.82 6.80
N GLU A 3 -9.06 21.11 7.08
CA GLU A 3 -9.33 22.13 6.06
C GLU A 3 -8.21 22.17 5.00
N ALA A 4 -6.95 22.24 5.44
CA ALA A 4 -5.79 22.19 4.54
C ALA A 4 -5.75 20.88 3.73
N TYR A 5 -6.10 19.74 4.36
CA TYR A 5 -6.19 18.46 3.66
C TYR A 5 -7.28 18.47 2.57
N ARG A 6 -8.48 18.99 2.89
CA ARG A 6 -9.59 19.13 1.92
C ARG A 6 -9.24 20.06 0.77
N GLN A 7 -8.51 21.14 1.04
CA GLN A 7 -8.00 22.02 -0.02
C GLN A 7 -7.06 21.25 -0.95
N GLN A 8 -6.11 20.48 -0.42
CA GLN A 8 -5.22 19.65 -1.24
C GLN A 8 -6.00 18.60 -2.04
N VAL A 9 -7.05 17.99 -1.45
CA VAL A 9 -7.94 17.07 -2.16
C VAL A 9 -8.58 17.76 -3.37
N ALA A 10 -9.11 18.98 -3.20
CA ALA A 10 -9.72 19.74 -4.30
C ALA A 10 -8.72 20.13 -5.39
N GLU A 11 -7.55 20.63 -5.01
CA GLU A 11 -6.47 21.01 -5.93
C GLU A 11 -6.01 19.82 -6.79
N ARG A 12 -5.89 18.64 -6.18
CA ARG A 12 -5.45 17.43 -6.87
C ARG A 12 -6.56 16.74 -7.66
N ALA A 13 -7.81 16.86 -7.20
CA ALA A 13 -8.97 16.42 -7.97
C ALA A 13 -9.09 17.17 -9.31
N ALA A 14 -8.69 18.45 -9.37
CA ALA A 14 -8.62 19.21 -10.63
C ALA A 14 -7.63 18.62 -11.66
N LEU A 15 -6.66 17.82 -11.20
CA LEU A 15 -5.72 17.06 -12.03
C LEU A 15 -6.15 15.60 -12.23
N GLY A 16 -7.27 15.18 -11.64
CA GLY A 16 -7.74 13.79 -11.68
C GLY A 16 -6.92 12.80 -10.84
N ILE A 17 -6.19 13.27 -9.82
CA ILE A 17 -5.32 12.44 -8.97
C ILE A 17 -5.69 12.55 -7.48
N PRO A 18 -5.44 11.50 -6.67
CA PRO A 18 -5.72 11.53 -5.23
C PRO A 18 -4.80 12.51 -4.48
N PRO A 19 -5.16 12.92 -3.25
CA PRO A 19 -4.29 13.70 -2.37
C PRO A 19 -2.96 12.99 -2.09
N LEU A 20 -1.96 13.73 -1.61
CA LEU A 20 -0.73 13.13 -1.13
C LEU A 20 -1.00 12.25 0.11
N PRO A 21 -0.15 11.23 0.38
CA PRO A 21 -0.17 10.56 1.66
C PRO A 21 0.07 11.55 2.80
N LEU A 22 -0.44 11.25 3.99
CA LEU A 22 -0.26 12.10 5.16
C LEU A 22 1.20 12.16 5.58
N SER A 23 1.66 13.37 5.90
CA SER A 23 2.95 13.57 6.55
C SER A 23 2.91 13.12 8.01
N ALA A 24 4.08 13.04 8.66
CA ALA A 24 4.16 12.77 10.09
C ALA A 24 3.39 13.80 10.92
N GLN A 25 3.51 15.09 10.59
CA GLN A 25 2.76 16.16 11.26
C GLN A 25 1.25 15.99 11.09
N GLN A 26 0.77 15.76 9.86
CA GLN A 26 -0.65 15.54 9.61
C GLN A 26 -1.17 14.29 10.34
N THR A 27 -0.36 13.25 10.42
CA THR A 27 -0.70 12.02 11.16
C THR A 27 -0.78 12.27 12.66
N THR A 28 0.13 13.07 13.23
CA THR A 28 0.04 13.50 14.64
C THR A 28 -1.24 14.29 14.91
N GLU A 29 -1.56 15.26 14.05
CA GLU A 29 -2.80 16.03 14.17
C GLU A 29 -4.05 15.14 14.02
N LEU A 30 -4.00 14.14 13.13
CA LEU A 30 -5.06 13.14 12.97
C LEU A 30 -5.23 12.29 14.24
N CYS A 31 -4.15 11.86 14.89
CA CYS A 31 -4.23 11.10 16.15
C CYS A 31 -4.93 11.91 17.26
N GLU A 32 -4.71 13.22 17.33
CA GLU A 32 -5.44 14.08 18.28
C GLU A 32 -6.93 14.21 17.92
N LEU A 33 -7.26 14.32 16.63
CA LEU A 33 -8.65 14.30 16.19
C LEU A 33 -9.33 12.95 16.46
N LEU A 34 -8.62 11.83 16.34
CA LEU A 34 -9.16 10.51 16.65
C LEU A 34 -9.47 10.32 18.13
N LYS A 35 -8.78 11.04 19.04
CA LYS A 35 -9.10 11.04 20.48
C LYS A 35 -10.36 11.84 20.80
N THR A 36 -10.56 12.95 20.09
CA THR A 36 -11.69 13.87 20.29
C THR A 36 -12.31 14.24 18.93
N PRO A 37 -13.07 13.32 18.29
CA PRO A 37 -13.53 13.51 16.93
C PRO A 37 -14.58 14.63 16.84
N PRO A 38 -14.45 15.56 15.88
CA PRO A 38 -15.52 16.49 15.58
C PRO A 38 -16.77 15.75 15.11
N VAL A 39 -17.95 16.31 15.41
CA VAL A 39 -19.24 15.73 15.01
C VAL A 39 -19.30 15.59 13.49
N GLY A 40 -19.67 14.40 13.02
CA GLY A 40 -19.83 14.10 11.60
C GLY A 40 -18.54 13.72 10.85
N GLU A 41 -17.39 13.71 11.51
CA GLU A 41 -16.09 13.42 10.86
C GLU A 41 -15.60 11.97 11.07
N ALA A 42 -16.31 11.15 11.84
CA ALA A 42 -15.84 9.83 12.30
C ALA A 42 -15.33 8.93 11.15
N ASP A 43 -16.18 8.66 10.16
CA ASP A 43 -15.82 7.80 9.02
C ASP A 43 -14.66 8.38 8.20
N PHE A 44 -14.62 9.71 8.07
CA PHE A 44 -13.56 10.38 7.34
C PHE A 44 -12.22 10.20 8.06
N LEU A 45 -12.15 10.44 9.37
CA LEU A 45 -10.93 10.24 10.16
C LEU A 45 -10.45 8.78 10.13
N LEU A 46 -11.37 7.81 10.22
CA LEU A 46 -11.06 6.39 10.09
C LEU A 46 -10.49 6.06 8.70
N SER A 47 -11.04 6.63 7.63
CA SER A 47 -10.50 6.44 6.28
C SER A 47 -9.07 7.02 6.14
N LEU A 48 -8.78 8.15 6.79
CA LEU A 48 -7.46 8.77 6.73
C LEU A 48 -6.40 7.91 7.42
N VAL A 49 -6.66 7.42 8.64
CA VAL A 49 -5.68 6.61 9.37
C VAL A 49 -5.49 5.24 8.73
N ARG A 50 -6.55 4.64 8.17
CA ARG A 50 -6.49 3.35 7.47
C ARG A 50 -5.76 3.47 6.14
N ASP A 51 -6.16 4.43 5.31
CA ASP A 51 -5.83 4.39 3.88
C ASP A 51 -4.80 5.44 3.44
N ARG A 52 -4.53 6.50 4.22
CA ARG A 52 -3.73 7.66 3.79
C ARG A 52 -2.37 7.80 4.47
N VAL A 53 -2.03 6.94 5.42
CA VAL A 53 -0.70 6.91 6.04
C VAL A 53 0.20 5.91 5.30
N PRO A 54 1.41 6.29 4.85
CA PRO A 54 2.38 5.35 4.29
C PRO A 54 2.69 4.19 5.26
N PRO A 55 2.89 2.94 4.77
CA PRO A 55 3.31 1.81 5.60
C PRO A 55 4.83 1.81 5.83
N GLY A 56 5.35 0.81 6.54
CA GLY A 56 6.78 0.58 6.67
C GLY A 56 7.45 1.46 7.72
N VAL A 57 8.59 2.04 7.34
CA VAL A 57 9.44 2.87 8.21
C VAL A 57 9.35 4.37 7.90
N ASP A 58 8.27 4.80 7.25
CA ASP A 58 7.99 6.21 7.05
C ASP A 58 7.74 6.92 8.40
N GLN A 59 8.06 8.20 8.50
CA GLN A 59 7.86 8.97 9.73
C GLN A 59 6.38 9.07 10.14
N ALA A 60 5.45 9.10 9.17
CA ALA A 60 4.02 9.03 9.44
C ALA A 60 3.60 7.63 9.93
N ALA A 61 4.22 6.57 9.41
CA ALA A 61 4.03 5.21 9.90
C ALA A 61 4.48 5.07 11.36
N TYR A 62 5.59 5.70 11.75
CA TYR A 62 6.06 5.73 13.14
C TYR A 62 5.00 6.30 14.09
N VAL A 63 4.43 7.45 13.74
CA VAL A 63 3.36 8.11 14.53
C VAL A 63 2.12 7.23 14.61
N LYS A 64 1.67 6.67 13.47
CA LYS A 64 0.51 5.77 13.41
C LYS A 64 0.74 4.52 14.27
N ALA A 65 1.89 3.86 14.15
CA ALA A 65 2.20 2.67 14.93
C ALA A 65 2.16 2.96 16.43
N GLY A 66 2.85 4.02 16.89
CA GLY A 66 2.85 4.40 18.31
C GLY A 66 1.45 4.68 18.87
N PHE A 67 0.62 5.40 18.09
CA PHE A 67 -0.76 5.68 18.47
C PHE A 67 -1.62 4.42 18.58
N LEU A 68 -1.57 3.54 17.57
CA LEU A 68 -2.34 2.29 17.57
C LEU A 68 -1.87 1.33 18.67
N THR A 69 -0.57 1.26 18.93
CA THR A 69 0.00 0.47 20.02
C THR A 69 -0.49 0.96 21.38
N ALA A 70 -0.56 2.27 21.60
CA ALA A 70 -1.10 2.83 22.84
C ALA A 70 -2.59 2.51 23.03
N ILE A 71 -3.38 2.50 21.95
CA ILE A 71 -4.79 2.08 21.97
C ILE A 71 -4.90 0.58 22.26
N ALA A 72 -4.11 -0.26 21.60
CA ALA A 72 -4.11 -1.71 21.80
C ALA A 72 -3.76 -2.09 23.25
N HIS A 73 -2.85 -1.34 23.90
CA HIS A 73 -2.53 -1.49 25.32
C HIS A 73 -3.48 -0.77 26.28
N SER A 74 -4.52 -0.09 25.77
CA SER A 74 -5.44 0.73 26.56
C SER A 74 -4.77 1.83 27.41
N THR A 75 -3.56 2.26 27.04
CA THR A 75 -2.86 3.40 27.67
C THR A 75 -3.27 4.73 27.06
N LEU A 76 -3.88 4.68 25.87
CA LEU A 76 -4.55 5.77 25.19
C LEU A 76 -5.92 5.27 24.73
N THR A 77 -6.92 6.15 24.69
CA THR A 77 -8.27 5.81 24.22
C THR A 77 -8.71 6.69 23.06
N SER A 78 -9.54 6.11 22.18
CA SER A 78 -10.25 6.80 21.11
C SER A 78 -11.70 6.30 21.12
N PRO A 79 -12.70 7.17 20.97
CA PRO A 79 -14.09 6.74 20.80
C PRO A 79 -14.35 6.08 19.44
N LEU A 80 -13.40 6.10 18.50
CA LEU A 80 -13.56 5.58 17.13
C LEU A 80 -12.78 4.30 16.85
N ILE A 81 -11.76 3.98 17.65
CA ILE A 81 -10.87 2.84 17.42
C ILE A 81 -10.77 2.05 18.72
N THR A 82 -11.30 0.84 18.70
CA THR A 82 -11.17 -0.12 19.79
C THR A 82 -9.76 -0.73 19.83
N PRO A 83 -9.35 -1.33 20.95
CA PRO A 83 -8.09 -2.07 21.03
C PRO A 83 -7.94 -3.14 19.93
N LEU A 84 -9.02 -3.87 19.59
CA LEU A 84 -8.99 -4.89 18.53
C LEU A 84 -8.77 -4.26 17.14
N GLU A 85 -9.51 -3.22 16.79
CA GLU A 85 -9.35 -2.51 15.51
C GLU A 85 -7.95 -1.89 15.39
N ALA A 86 -7.36 -1.44 16.50
CA ALA A 86 -5.99 -0.93 16.49
C ALA A 86 -4.97 -2.00 16.08
N ILE A 87 -5.16 -3.24 16.53
CA ILE A 87 -4.31 -4.39 16.18
C ILE A 87 -4.51 -4.78 14.71
N GLU A 88 -5.77 -4.78 14.24
CA GLU A 88 -6.06 -5.02 12.84
C GLU A 88 -5.35 -3.98 11.95
N LEU A 89 -5.41 -2.70 12.31
CA LEU A 89 -4.73 -1.62 11.61
C LEU A 89 -3.19 -1.72 11.70
N LEU A 90 -2.63 -2.16 12.83
CA LEU A 90 -1.20 -2.49 12.94
C LEU A 90 -0.82 -3.60 11.96
N GLY A 91 -1.69 -4.61 11.78
CA GLY A 91 -1.51 -5.69 10.82
C GLY A 91 -1.47 -5.25 9.36
N THR A 92 -2.00 -4.08 9.01
CA THR A 92 -1.99 -3.57 7.63
C THR A 92 -0.77 -2.72 7.27
N MET A 93 0.16 -2.50 8.21
CA MET A 93 1.30 -1.58 8.03
C MET A 93 2.49 -2.20 7.29
N MET A 94 2.33 -3.38 6.69
CA MET A 94 3.31 -4.18 5.92
C MET A 94 4.53 -4.70 6.71
N GLY A 95 5.03 -3.94 7.68
CA GLY A 95 6.20 -4.22 8.49
C GLY A 95 6.87 -2.93 8.97
N GLY A 96 7.99 -3.04 9.69
CA GLY A 96 8.66 -1.89 10.31
C GLY A 96 8.14 -1.61 11.71
N TYR A 97 7.65 -0.40 11.97
CA TYR A 97 7.33 0.05 13.34
C TYR A 97 6.17 -0.71 14.01
N ASN A 98 5.33 -1.40 13.25
CA ASN A 98 4.23 -2.22 13.77
C ASN A 98 4.70 -3.59 14.32
N VAL A 99 5.84 -4.14 13.84
CA VAL A 99 6.24 -5.52 14.11
C VAL A 99 6.48 -5.74 15.59
N ARG A 100 7.30 -4.90 16.22
CA ARG A 100 7.61 -5.04 17.65
C ARG A 100 6.35 -4.93 18.50
N SER A 101 5.46 -4.01 18.17
CA SER A 101 4.18 -3.87 18.86
C SER A 101 3.33 -5.12 18.76
N LEU A 102 3.23 -5.74 17.58
CA LEU A 102 2.49 -7.00 17.42
C LEU A 102 3.12 -8.15 18.22
N ILE A 103 4.45 -8.21 18.31
CA ILE A 103 5.16 -9.21 19.15
C ILE A 103 4.88 -8.99 20.63
N ASP A 104 4.94 -7.74 21.10
CA ASP A 104 4.63 -7.41 22.49
C ASP A 104 3.17 -7.74 22.83
N LEU A 105 2.25 -7.51 21.90
CA LEU A 105 0.81 -7.82 22.05
C LEU A 105 0.49 -9.32 22.03
N LEU A 106 1.38 -10.19 21.54
CA LEU A 106 1.22 -11.64 21.71
C LEU A 106 1.15 -12.03 23.19
N GLN A 107 1.85 -11.29 24.04
CA GLN A 107 1.97 -11.53 25.49
C GLN A 107 0.90 -10.80 26.31
N ALA A 108 -0.12 -10.22 25.66
CA ALA A 108 -1.22 -9.58 26.36
C ALA A 108 -1.98 -10.59 27.24
N ALA A 109 -2.40 -10.16 28.43
CA ALA A 109 -3.18 -11.02 29.33
C ALA A 109 -4.61 -11.26 28.78
N ASP A 110 -5.10 -10.36 27.95
CA ASP A 110 -6.37 -10.47 27.25
C ASP A 110 -6.24 -11.40 26.04
N ALA A 111 -7.00 -12.50 26.05
CA ALA A 111 -6.94 -13.53 25.03
C ALA A 111 -7.41 -13.04 23.64
N GLU A 112 -8.35 -12.09 23.56
CA GLU A 112 -8.82 -11.55 22.28
C GLU A 112 -7.73 -10.67 21.64
N ILE A 113 -7.03 -9.87 22.45
CA ILE A 113 -5.89 -9.05 22.03
C ILE A 113 -4.75 -9.93 21.52
N ALA A 114 -4.37 -10.95 22.28
CA ALA A 114 -3.32 -11.89 21.87
C ALA A 114 -3.69 -12.63 20.57
N ALA A 115 -4.95 -13.06 20.41
CA ALA A 115 -5.43 -13.74 19.21
C ALA A 115 -5.44 -12.82 17.97
N ALA A 116 -5.85 -11.55 18.14
CA ALA A 116 -5.79 -10.55 17.08
C ALA A 116 -4.34 -10.28 16.64
N ALA A 117 -3.41 -10.16 17.60
CA ALA A 117 -2.00 -9.95 17.33
C ALA A 117 -1.37 -11.15 16.61
N THR A 118 -1.70 -12.38 17.02
CA THR A 118 -1.31 -13.61 16.33
C THR A 118 -1.80 -13.60 14.88
N THR A 119 -3.05 -13.24 14.64
CA THR A 119 -3.63 -13.21 13.28
C THR A 119 -2.93 -12.19 12.39
N ALA A 120 -2.65 -10.99 12.93
CA ALA A 120 -1.94 -9.93 12.22
C ALA A 120 -0.48 -10.32 11.90
N LEU A 121 0.25 -10.82 12.90
CA LEU A 121 1.66 -11.16 12.74
C LEU A 121 1.89 -12.38 11.83
N SER A 122 0.98 -13.36 11.86
CA SER A 122 1.02 -14.54 10.97
C SER A 122 1.02 -14.19 9.48
N LYS A 123 0.42 -13.04 9.10
CA LYS A 123 0.38 -12.55 7.71
C LYS A 123 1.49 -11.54 7.38
N THR A 124 2.30 -11.15 8.35
CA THR A 124 3.34 -10.14 8.19
C THR A 124 4.62 -10.79 7.64
N LEU A 125 5.08 -10.34 6.47
CA LEU A 125 6.27 -10.90 5.80
C LEU A 125 7.57 -10.19 6.20
N LEU A 126 7.48 -8.88 6.43
CA LEU A 126 8.64 -8.02 6.66
C LEU A 126 9.00 -8.00 8.16
N VAL A 127 9.17 -9.19 8.75
CA VAL A 127 9.55 -9.39 10.16
C VAL A 127 11.07 -9.39 10.37
N TYR A 128 11.86 -9.76 9.36
CA TYR A 128 13.34 -9.77 9.40
C TYR A 128 13.88 -10.43 10.69
N ASP A 129 14.84 -9.81 11.36
CA ASP A 129 15.48 -10.37 12.57
C ASP A 129 14.51 -10.51 13.75
N ALA A 130 13.38 -9.78 13.76
CA ALA A 130 12.33 -9.95 14.78
C ALA A 130 11.65 -11.32 14.70
N PHE A 131 11.91 -12.10 13.63
CA PHE A 131 11.63 -13.54 13.61
C PHE A 131 12.22 -14.26 14.84
N HIS A 132 13.44 -13.91 15.24
CA HIS A 132 14.12 -14.55 16.38
C HIS A 132 13.41 -14.24 17.71
N ASP A 133 12.86 -13.04 17.88
CA ASP A 133 12.05 -12.69 19.05
C ASP A 133 10.82 -13.62 19.18
N VAL A 134 10.13 -13.87 18.06
CA VAL A 134 8.96 -14.77 18.03
C VAL A 134 9.38 -16.22 18.25
N GLN A 135 10.49 -16.65 17.63
CA GLN A 135 11.05 -17.97 17.80
C GLN A 135 11.43 -18.25 19.26
N GLU A 136 12.08 -17.29 19.93
CA GLU A 136 12.47 -17.41 21.32
C GLU A 136 11.24 -17.50 22.24
N LEU A 137 10.25 -16.63 22.03
CA LEU A 137 8.97 -16.70 22.76
C LEU A 137 8.27 -18.05 22.58
N ALA A 138 8.25 -18.58 21.35
CA ALA A 138 7.68 -19.90 21.08
C ALA A 138 8.46 -21.02 21.78
N ALA A 139 9.80 -20.96 21.78
CA ALA A 139 10.66 -21.93 22.46
C ALA A 139 10.49 -21.92 23.99
N GLN A 140 10.09 -20.77 24.57
CA GLN A 140 9.71 -20.64 25.98
C GLN A 140 8.29 -21.19 26.28
N GLY A 141 7.59 -21.72 25.28
CA GLY A 141 6.27 -22.32 25.44
C GLY A 141 5.10 -21.34 25.27
N HIS A 142 5.32 -20.15 24.72
CA HIS A 142 4.25 -19.17 24.52
C HIS A 142 3.29 -19.62 23.40
N PRO A 143 2.00 -19.85 23.68
CA PRO A 143 1.07 -20.47 22.72
C PRO A 143 0.84 -19.62 21.47
N SER A 144 0.63 -18.31 21.62
CA SER A 144 0.43 -17.38 20.51
C SER A 144 1.63 -17.29 19.56
N ALA A 145 2.85 -17.30 20.11
CA ALA A 145 4.08 -17.28 19.31
C ALA A 145 4.30 -18.61 18.59
N ALA A 146 4.03 -19.74 19.26
CA ALA A 146 4.06 -21.06 18.62
C ALA A 146 3.07 -21.15 17.44
N GLN A 147 1.87 -20.55 17.58
CA GLN A 147 0.89 -20.47 16.49
C GLN A 147 1.40 -19.62 15.31
N VAL A 148 2.03 -18.47 15.58
CA VAL A 148 2.65 -17.64 14.53
C VAL A 148 3.73 -18.43 13.79
N MET A 149 4.62 -19.09 14.53
CA MET A 149 5.70 -19.92 13.94
C MET A 149 5.13 -21.05 13.08
N HIS A 150 4.06 -21.71 13.53
CA HIS A 150 3.38 -22.74 12.76
C HIS A 150 2.75 -22.18 11.48
N SER A 151 2.02 -21.07 11.58
CA SER A 151 1.39 -20.39 10.42
C SER A 151 2.43 -19.98 9.36
N TRP A 152 3.60 -19.51 9.79
CA TRP A 152 4.71 -19.21 8.89
C TRP A 152 5.30 -20.47 8.24
N ALA A 153 5.45 -21.56 9.00
CA ALA A 153 5.96 -22.83 8.49
C ALA A 153 5.02 -23.47 7.45
N GLU A 154 3.71 -23.38 7.67
CA GLU A 154 2.66 -23.83 6.74
C GLU A 154 2.41 -22.85 5.57
N ALA A 155 3.17 -21.74 5.53
CA ALA A 155 3.08 -20.70 4.52
C ALA A 155 1.65 -20.14 4.35
N GLU A 156 0.89 -19.97 5.43
CA GLU A 156 -0.51 -19.48 5.35
C GLU A 156 -0.61 -18.07 4.77
N TRP A 157 0.42 -17.23 4.94
CA TRP A 157 0.55 -15.94 4.29
C TRP A 157 0.52 -16.01 2.74
N PHE A 158 0.89 -17.16 2.17
CA PHE A 158 0.86 -17.46 0.75
C PHE A 158 -0.40 -18.26 0.38
N THR A 159 -0.67 -19.36 1.06
CA THR A 159 -1.74 -20.31 0.70
C THR A 159 -3.15 -19.77 0.95
N SER A 160 -3.31 -18.77 1.83
CA SER A 160 -4.59 -18.08 2.02
C SER A 160 -4.95 -17.09 0.90
N ARG A 161 -3.99 -16.77 0.01
CA ARG A 161 -4.22 -15.82 -1.09
C ARG A 161 -4.86 -16.53 -2.29
N PRO A 162 -5.70 -15.84 -3.07
CA PRO A 162 -6.27 -16.40 -4.28
C PRO A 162 -5.16 -16.87 -5.24
N PRO A 163 -5.25 -18.09 -5.80
CA PRO A 163 -4.31 -18.55 -6.82
C PRO A 163 -4.48 -17.75 -8.11
N LEU A 164 -3.46 -17.75 -8.97
CA LEU A 164 -3.55 -17.17 -10.30
C LEU A 164 -4.63 -17.91 -11.12
N PRO A 165 -5.61 -17.21 -11.72
CA PRO A 165 -6.60 -17.85 -12.57
C PRO A 165 -5.96 -18.56 -13.76
N ALA A 166 -6.50 -19.72 -14.15
CA ALA A 166 -6.01 -20.48 -15.30
C ALA A 166 -6.15 -19.74 -16.64
N ALA A 167 -7.09 -18.78 -16.72
CA ALA A 167 -7.27 -17.91 -17.86
C ALA A 167 -7.62 -16.49 -17.38
N ILE A 168 -7.08 -15.49 -18.08
CA ILE A 168 -7.28 -14.08 -17.78
C ILE A 168 -7.66 -13.38 -19.08
N THR A 169 -8.86 -12.79 -19.12
CA THR A 169 -9.31 -11.99 -20.26
C THR A 169 -8.92 -10.53 -20.03
N VAL A 170 -8.27 -9.92 -21.02
CA VAL A 170 -7.76 -8.54 -20.94
C VAL A 170 -8.18 -7.72 -22.16
N THR A 171 -8.27 -6.41 -21.98
CA THR A 171 -8.41 -5.43 -23.07
C THR A 171 -7.03 -4.90 -23.46
N VAL A 172 -6.65 -5.03 -24.72
CA VAL A 172 -5.32 -4.60 -25.20
C VAL A 172 -5.25 -3.08 -25.36
N PHE A 173 -4.26 -2.47 -24.71
CA PHE A 173 -3.74 -1.15 -25.03
C PHE A 173 -2.37 -1.33 -25.72
N LYS A 174 -2.32 -1.13 -27.04
CA LYS A 174 -1.11 -1.36 -27.86
C LYS A 174 -0.33 -0.07 -28.07
N VAL A 175 0.97 -0.11 -27.78
CA VAL A 175 1.98 0.87 -28.19
C VAL A 175 2.87 0.23 -29.25
N PRO A 176 2.76 0.60 -30.53
CA PRO A 176 3.51 -0.05 -31.60
C PRO A 176 5.01 0.29 -31.54
N GLY A 177 5.85 -0.65 -31.96
CA GLY A 177 7.30 -0.51 -31.97
C GLY A 177 7.95 -0.68 -30.60
N GLU A 178 9.04 0.06 -30.40
CA GLU A 178 9.78 0.08 -29.15
C GLU A 178 9.21 1.12 -28.17
N THR A 179 9.04 0.70 -26.91
CA THR A 179 8.77 1.57 -25.77
C THR A 179 10.03 1.67 -24.93
N ASN A 180 10.64 2.85 -24.88
CA ASN A 180 11.73 3.17 -23.96
C ASN A 180 11.16 3.54 -22.59
N THR A 181 11.93 3.34 -21.51
CA THR A 181 11.50 3.79 -20.18
C THR A 181 11.34 5.31 -20.07
N ASP A 182 12.00 6.09 -20.93
CA ASP A 182 11.78 7.54 -21.05
C ASP A 182 10.38 7.86 -21.58
N ASP A 183 9.82 7.04 -22.49
CA ASP A 183 8.45 7.23 -22.98
C ASP A 183 7.41 7.07 -21.86
N LEU A 184 7.71 6.23 -20.86
CA LEU A 184 6.81 5.95 -19.72
C LEU A 184 7.05 6.87 -18.51
N SER A 185 8.24 7.47 -18.43
CA SER A 185 8.70 8.31 -17.33
C SER A 185 9.71 9.34 -17.86
N PRO A 186 9.25 10.40 -18.55
CA PRO A 186 10.13 11.33 -19.25
C PRO A 186 11.16 12.00 -18.33
N ALA A 187 12.38 12.20 -18.83
CA ALA A 187 13.44 12.85 -18.06
C ALA A 187 13.11 14.29 -17.57
N PRO A 188 12.43 15.15 -18.35
CA PRO A 188 12.03 16.49 -17.88
C PRO A 188 11.18 16.48 -16.61
N HIS A 189 10.44 15.40 -16.37
CA HIS A 189 9.55 15.22 -15.22
C HIS A 189 10.19 14.42 -14.08
N ALA A 190 11.52 14.32 -14.02
CA ALA A 190 12.22 13.50 -13.02
C ALA A 190 11.91 13.91 -11.56
N THR A 191 11.60 15.18 -11.31
CA THR A 191 11.28 15.71 -9.97
C THR A 191 9.95 15.21 -9.42
N THR A 192 9.01 14.82 -10.27
CA THR A 192 7.69 14.33 -9.83
C THR A 192 7.65 12.83 -9.55
N ARG A 193 8.72 12.08 -9.88
CA ARG A 193 8.79 10.61 -9.76
C ARG A 193 8.36 10.03 -8.40
N PRO A 194 8.64 10.68 -7.24
CA PRO A 194 8.16 10.18 -5.95
C PRO A 194 6.63 10.26 -5.79
N ASP A 195 5.97 11.21 -6.44
CA ASP A 195 4.51 11.34 -6.48
C ASP A 195 3.96 10.54 -7.67
N ILE A 196 3.75 9.23 -7.46
CA ILE A 196 3.35 8.28 -8.50
C ILE A 196 2.12 8.76 -9.29
N PRO A 197 0.99 9.18 -8.66
CA PRO A 197 -0.16 9.67 -9.40
C PRO A 197 0.14 10.87 -10.29
N LEU A 198 0.91 11.84 -9.79
CA LEU A 198 1.28 13.03 -10.54
C LEU A 198 2.21 12.69 -11.71
N HIS A 199 3.23 11.87 -11.46
CA HIS A 199 4.19 11.47 -12.50
C HIS A 199 3.54 10.60 -13.58
N ALA A 200 2.51 9.83 -13.24
CA ALA A 200 1.79 9.01 -14.20
C ALA A 200 1.01 9.85 -15.24
N LEU A 201 0.73 11.13 -14.98
CA LEU A 201 0.04 12.02 -15.94
C LEU A 201 0.86 12.31 -17.21
N VAL A 202 2.18 12.16 -17.15
CA VAL A 202 3.08 12.43 -18.29
C VAL A 202 3.49 11.16 -19.05
N MET A 203 2.89 10.01 -18.69
CA MET A 203 3.17 8.73 -19.35
C MET A 203 2.74 8.79 -20.83
N LEU A 204 3.68 8.49 -21.74
CA LEU A 204 3.52 8.48 -23.20
C LEU A 204 3.19 9.83 -23.84
N GLU A 205 3.36 10.95 -23.11
CA GLU A 205 2.94 12.29 -23.57
C GLU A 205 3.54 12.70 -24.92
N THR A 206 4.78 12.28 -25.22
CA THR A 206 5.45 12.54 -26.50
C THR A 206 5.32 11.37 -27.47
N ARG A 207 5.42 10.13 -26.97
CA ARG A 207 5.48 8.92 -27.79
C ARG A 207 4.15 8.59 -28.47
N GLN A 208 3.05 8.74 -27.73
CA GLN A 208 1.69 8.41 -28.17
C GLN A 208 0.69 9.30 -27.41
N PRO A 209 0.53 10.59 -27.81
CA PRO A 209 -0.45 11.49 -27.20
C PRO A 209 -1.88 10.90 -27.24
N GLY A 210 -2.69 11.15 -26.22
CA GLY A 210 -4.04 10.58 -26.09
C GLY A 210 -4.10 9.19 -25.43
N SER A 211 -2.95 8.69 -24.95
CA SER A 211 -2.86 7.35 -24.34
C SER A 211 -3.68 7.21 -23.07
N LEU A 212 -3.72 8.25 -22.20
CA LEU A 212 -4.42 8.16 -20.92
C LEU A 212 -5.94 8.12 -21.11
N GLU A 213 -6.46 8.92 -22.04
CA GLU A 213 -7.87 8.93 -22.45
C GLU A 213 -8.24 7.59 -23.08
N THR A 214 -7.36 7.05 -23.92
CA THR A 214 -7.54 5.72 -24.53
C THR A 214 -7.61 4.64 -23.46
N ILE A 215 -6.69 4.62 -22.49
CA ILE A 215 -6.73 3.66 -21.37
C ILE A 215 -8.04 3.80 -20.58
N ALA A 216 -8.48 5.03 -20.29
CA ALA A 216 -9.74 5.28 -19.59
C ALA A 216 -10.95 4.73 -20.36
N MET A 217 -11.01 4.92 -21.68
CA MET A 217 -12.05 4.33 -22.54
C MET A 217 -11.99 2.80 -22.56
N LEU A 218 -10.79 2.21 -22.64
CA LEU A 218 -10.61 0.76 -22.68
C LEU A 218 -11.06 0.08 -21.38
N LYS A 219 -10.89 0.73 -20.22
CA LYS A 219 -11.39 0.23 -18.92
C LYS A 219 -12.91 0.05 -18.89
N GLN A 220 -13.66 0.85 -19.64
CA GLN A 220 -15.12 0.74 -19.71
C GLN A 220 -15.61 -0.57 -20.33
N LYS A 221 -14.73 -1.34 -20.99
CA LYS A 221 -15.04 -2.66 -21.55
C LYS A 221 -15.17 -3.77 -20.48
N GLY A 222 -14.89 -3.49 -19.22
CA GLY A 222 -15.12 -4.42 -18.11
C GLY A 222 -14.03 -5.50 -17.92
N HIS A 223 -12.94 -5.45 -18.68
CA HIS A 223 -11.77 -6.30 -18.49
C HIS A 223 -10.53 -5.47 -18.09
N PRO A 224 -9.59 -6.04 -17.31
CA PRO A 224 -8.30 -5.39 -17.05
C PRO A 224 -7.61 -4.97 -18.34
N VAL A 225 -6.98 -3.79 -18.33
CA VAL A 225 -6.20 -3.31 -19.48
C VAL A 225 -4.80 -3.93 -19.42
N ALA A 226 -4.34 -4.48 -20.54
CA ALA A 226 -2.96 -4.96 -20.69
C ALA A 226 -2.16 -3.97 -21.55
N TYR A 227 -0.98 -3.58 -21.08
CA TYR A 227 -0.02 -2.83 -21.88
C TYR A 227 0.66 -3.78 -22.85
N VAL A 228 0.60 -3.49 -24.16
CA VAL A 228 1.16 -4.37 -25.20
C VAL A 228 2.14 -3.59 -26.07
N GLY A 229 3.35 -4.11 -26.26
CA GLY A 229 4.37 -3.53 -27.13
C GLY A 229 5.10 -4.58 -27.97
N ASP A 230 5.83 -4.16 -29.00
CA ASP A 230 6.69 -5.09 -29.76
C ASP A 230 8.01 -5.31 -29.01
N VAL A 231 8.60 -4.20 -28.53
CA VAL A 231 9.73 -4.19 -27.59
C VAL A 231 9.38 -3.27 -26.42
N VAL A 232 9.46 -3.76 -25.19
CA VAL A 232 9.02 -3.02 -23.99
C VAL A 232 10.17 -2.80 -23.01
N GLY A 233 10.35 -1.56 -22.57
CA GLY A 233 11.14 -1.22 -21.40
C GLY A 233 12.64 -1.05 -21.64
N THR A 234 13.07 -0.77 -22.87
CA THR A 234 14.49 -0.47 -23.16
C THR A 234 14.92 0.83 -22.48
N GLY A 235 16.24 1.06 -22.39
CA GLY A 235 16.79 2.27 -21.80
C GLY A 235 17.12 2.13 -20.32
N SER A 236 17.02 3.23 -19.58
CA SER A 236 17.57 3.31 -18.23
C SER A 236 16.68 2.61 -17.19
N SER A 237 17.32 2.11 -16.13
CA SER A 237 16.60 1.64 -14.93
C SER A 237 15.92 2.83 -14.25
N ARG A 238 14.59 2.92 -14.37
CA ARG A 238 13.78 3.90 -13.65
C ARG A 238 12.46 3.25 -13.23
N LYS A 239 12.34 2.95 -11.94
CA LYS A 239 11.12 2.35 -11.37
C LYS A 239 9.85 3.18 -11.63
N SER A 240 10.00 4.49 -11.81
CA SER A 240 8.90 5.40 -12.17
C SER A 240 8.18 5.02 -13.46
N ALA A 241 8.87 4.43 -14.45
CA ALA A 241 8.23 3.97 -15.68
C ALA A 241 7.14 2.91 -15.40
N ILE A 242 7.49 1.89 -14.60
CA ILE A 242 6.55 0.83 -14.22
C ILE A 242 5.53 1.34 -13.21
N ASN A 243 5.90 2.23 -12.29
CA ASN A 243 4.92 2.89 -11.43
C ASN A 243 3.84 3.61 -12.25
N SER A 244 4.19 4.33 -13.32
CA SER A 244 3.23 5.02 -14.20
C SER A 244 2.31 4.04 -14.92
N VAL A 245 2.86 2.96 -15.49
CA VAL A 245 2.05 1.91 -16.14
C VAL A 245 1.07 1.29 -15.15
N LEU A 246 1.56 0.85 -13.99
CA LEU A 246 0.73 0.22 -12.96
C LEU A 246 -0.26 1.18 -12.32
N TRP A 247 0.04 2.48 -12.26
CA TRP A 247 -0.92 3.49 -11.83
C TRP A 247 -2.17 3.47 -12.73
N HIS A 248 -1.96 3.34 -14.03
CA HIS A 248 -3.04 3.35 -15.01
C HIS A 248 -3.72 2.00 -15.19
N ILE A 249 -3.02 0.87 -15.09
CA ILE A 249 -3.62 -0.46 -15.41
C ILE A 249 -3.67 -1.44 -14.24
N GLY A 250 -2.97 -1.14 -13.15
CA GLY A 250 -2.89 -1.99 -11.97
C GLY A 250 -4.09 -1.83 -11.03
N GLN A 251 -3.94 -2.42 -9.86
CA GLN A 251 -4.94 -2.46 -8.79
C GLN A 251 -4.41 -1.75 -7.54
N ASP A 252 -5.31 -1.12 -6.80
CA ASP A 252 -5.00 -0.50 -5.52
C ASP A 252 -4.49 -1.55 -4.53
N ILE A 253 -3.50 -1.17 -3.74
CA ILE A 253 -2.98 -2.00 -2.66
C ILE A 253 -3.70 -1.57 -1.38
N PRO A 254 -4.47 -2.45 -0.71
CA PRO A 254 -5.17 -2.09 0.52
C PRO A 254 -4.23 -1.45 1.54
N CYS A 255 -4.68 -0.35 2.16
CA CYS A 255 -3.93 0.40 3.18
C CYS A 255 -2.57 0.98 2.75
N VAL A 256 -2.22 0.97 1.46
CA VAL A 256 -0.98 1.56 0.95
C VAL A 256 -1.31 2.71 0.00
N PRO A 257 -1.07 3.97 0.39
CA PRO A 257 -1.49 5.11 -0.41
C PRO A 257 -0.66 5.28 -1.68
N ASN A 258 -1.36 5.71 -2.74
CA ASN A 258 -0.78 6.23 -4.00
C ASN A 258 0.19 5.26 -4.68
N LYS A 259 -0.05 3.95 -4.52
CA LYS A 259 0.73 2.89 -5.16
C LYS A 259 -0.20 1.77 -5.62
N ARG A 260 0.08 1.25 -6.80
CA ARG A 260 -0.66 0.14 -7.41
C ARG A 260 0.25 -1.04 -7.70
N SER A 261 -0.34 -2.23 -7.80
CA SER A 261 0.34 -3.49 -8.11
C SER A 261 -0.46 -4.30 -9.14
N GLY A 262 0.05 -5.48 -9.51
CA GLY A 262 -0.58 -6.33 -10.53
C GLY A 262 -0.37 -5.77 -11.94
N GLY A 263 -1.42 -5.75 -12.76
CA GLY A 263 -1.35 -5.33 -14.16
C GLY A 263 -0.75 -6.40 -15.08
N TYR A 264 -0.95 -6.21 -16.39
CA TYR A 264 -0.46 -7.13 -17.42
C TYR A 264 0.35 -6.34 -18.45
N ILE A 265 1.57 -6.81 -18.72
CA ILE A 265 2.46 -6.25 -19.73
C ILE A 265 2.88 -7.38 -20.67
N LEU A 266 2.57 -7.24 -21.95
CA LEU A 266 2.88 -8.21 -22.99
C LEU A 266 3.85 -7.58 -24.00
N GLY A 267 5.01 -8.18 -24.18
CA GLY A 267 6.02 -7.73 -25.13
C GLY A 267 6.48 -8.86 -26.03
N GLY A 268 6.68 -8.58 -27.32
CA GLY A 268 7.44 -9.50 -28.18
C GLY A 268 8.87 -9.69 -27.66
N LYS A 269 9.46 -8.61 -27.12
CA LYS A 269 10.65 -8.61 -26.26
C LYS A 269 10.42 -7.67 -25.08
N ILE A 270 10.87 -8.05 -23.89
CA ILE A 270 10.89 -7.20 -22.70
C ILE A 270 12.34 -7.06 -22.22
N ALA A 271 12.79 -5.84 -21.98
CA ALA A 271 14.14 -5.61 -21.51
C ALA A 271 14.34 -6.20 -20.10
N PRO A 272 15.47 -6.87 -19.81
CA PRO A 272 15.67 -7.60 -18.55
C PRO A 272 15.57 -6.78 -17.27
N ILE A 273 15.85 -5.47 -17.33
CA ILE A 273 15.73 -4.57 -16.17
C ILE A 273 14.27 -4.28 -15.83
N VAL A 274 13.39 -4.36 -16.83
CA VAL A 274 11.95 -4.10 -16.69
C VAL A 274 11.16 -5.37 -16.38
N PHE A 275 11.64 -6.54 -16.84
CA PHE A 275 11.04 -7.85 -16.55
C PHE A 275 11.15 -8.22 -15.07
#